data_AF-A0AAW5EQ25-F1
#
_entry.id   AF-A0AAW5EQ25-F1
#
_cell.length_a   1.000
_cell.length_b   1.000
_cell.length_c   1.000
_cell.angle_alpha   90.00
_cell.angle_beta   90.00
_cell.angle_gamma   90.00
#
_symmetry.space_group_name_H-M   'P 1'
#
loop_
_entity.id
_entity.type
_entity.pdbx_description
1 polymer ?
#
loop_
_entity_poly.entity_id
_entity_poly.type
_entity_poly.pdbx_seq_one_letter_code
_entity_poly.pdbx_strand_id
1 'polypeptide(L)'
;MWRATAYPVRVFILDARSCFPILISVTHWSLTTLLIGVFGVVFFGTISFFGLTLPAAIRSMRRFLIGPVRTALPTWQRRRFS
;
A
#
# COMPACT_ATOMS: atom_id res chain seq x y z
N MET A 1 -25.10 5.80 5.47
CA MET A 1 -24.80 4.64 4.60
C MET A 1 -23.56 4.81 3.71
N TRP A 2 -23.11 6.02 3.36
CA TRP A 2 -21.88 6.24 2.56
C TRP A 2 -20.55 6.13 3.33
N ARG A 3 -20.54 6.27 4.67
CA ARG A 3 -19.31 6.13 5.48
C ARG A 3 -18.71 4.72 5.44
N ALA A 4 -19.55 3.71 5.24
CA ALA A 4 -19.13 2.32 5.24
C ALA A 4 -18.40 1.91 3.95
N THR A 5 -18.62 2.63 2.84
CA THR A 5 -18.01 2.28 1.54
C THR A 5 -16.52 2.63 1.45
N ALA A 6 -16.02 3.44 2.39
CA ALA A 6 -14.61 3.81 2.46
C ALA A 6 -13.73 2.73 3.14
N TYR A 7 -14.33 1.76 3.85
CA TYR A 7 -13.57 0.72 4.52
C TYR A 7 -13.06 -0.32 3.52
N PRO A 8 -11.83 -0.84 3.71
CA PRO A 8 -11.31 -1.92 2.88
C PRO A 8 -12.14 -3.19 3.08
N VAL A 9 -12.41 -3.90 1.98
CA VAL A 9 -13.08 -5.20 2.01
C VAL A 9 -12.18 -6.21 2.71
N ARG A 10 -12.69 -6.87 3.75
CA ARG A 10 -11.98 -7.88 4.52
C ARG A 10 -12.60 -9.25 4.30
N VAL A 11 -11.76 -10.24 4.08
CA VAL A 11 -12.12 -11.65 4.08
C VAL A 11 -11.60 -12.24 5.39
N PHE A 12 -12.50 -12.35 6.37
CA PHE A 12 -12.15 -12.72 7.74
C PHE A 12 -11.12 -11.75 8.34
N ILE A 13 -9.88 -12.20 8.58
CA ILE A 13 -8.77 -11.39 9.12
C ILE A 13 -7.94 -10.74 8.00
N LEU A 14 -8.04 -11.27 6.77
CA LEU A 14 -7.22 -10.88 5.65
C LEU A 14 -7.86 -9.74 4.85
N ASP A 15 -7.04 -8.86 4.27
CA ASP A 15 -7.51 -7.90 3.27
C ASP A 15 -7.87 -8.68 2.00
N ALA A 16 -9.00 -8.36 1.34
CA ALA A 16 -9.43 -9.03 0.12
C ALA A 16 -8.36 -9.03 -0.99
N ARG A 17 -7.46 -8.04 -1.01
CA ARG A 17 -6.34 -7.96 -1.96
C ARG A 17 -5.29 -9.05 -1.74
N SER A 18 -5.12 -9.50 -0.50
CA SER A 18 -4.20 -10.59 -0.17
C SER A 18 -4.69 -11.96 -0.66
N CYS A 19 -5.97 -12.09 -1.02
CA CYS A 19 -6.50 -13.33 -1.60
C CYS A 19 -5.95 -13.60 -3.02
N PHE A 20 -5.57 -12.56 -3.77
CA PHE A 20 -5.02 -12.70 -5.11
C PHE A 20 -3.67 -13.44 -5.15
N PRO A 21 -2.65 -13.06 -4.35
CA PRO A 21 -1.39 -13.81 -4.29
C PRO A 21 -1.58 -15.24 -3.74
N ILE A 22 -2.53 -15.45 -2.82
CA ILE A 22 -2.89 -16.80 -2.34
C ILE A 22 -3.44 -17.63 -3.49
N LEU A 23 -4.40 -17.08 -4.27
CA LEU A 23 -4.99 -17.77 -5.40
C LEU A 23 -3.93 -18.17 -6.44
N ILE A 24 -3.01 -17.26 -6.79
CA ILE A 24 -1.91 -17.55 -7.73
C ILE A 24 -1.04 -18.70 -7.22
N SER A 25 -0.68 -18.69 -5.94
CA SER A 25 0.15 -19.74 -5.34
C SER A 25 -0.55 -21.10 -5.33
N VAL A 26 -1.88 -21.13 -5.17
CA VAL A 26 -2.66 -22.37 -5.18
C VAL A 26 -2.89 -22.88 -6.60
N THR A 27 -3.14 -21.99 -7.57
CA THR A 27 -3.37 -22.36 -8.98
C THR A 27 -2.09 -22.83 -9.67
N HIS A 28 -0.96 -22.15 -9.43
CA HIS A 28 0.33 -22.55 -9.97
C HIS A 28 1.22 -23.05 -8.84
N TRP A 29 1.23 -24.36 -8.63
CA TRP A 29 1.96 -24.99 -7.55
C TRP A 29 3.47 -25.07 -7.85
N SER A 30 4.21 -24.04 -7.48
CA SER A 30 5.66 -23.95 -7.58
C SER A 30 6.25 -23.25 -6.36
N LEU A 31 7.48 -23.58 -5.98
CA LEU A 31 8.16 -22.91 -4.87
C LEU A 31 8.30 -21.40 -5.11
N THR A 32 8.48 -20.99 -6.37
CA THR A 32 8.62 -19.56 -6.72
C THR A 32 7.31 -18.80 -6.52
N THR A 33 6.20 -19.34 -6.99
CA THR A 33 4.86 -18.75 -6.80
C THR A 33 4.42 -18.79 -5.35
N LEU A 34 4.85 -19.79 -4.58
CA LEU A 34 4.63 -19.85 -3.14
C LEU A 34 5.37 -18.72 -2.41
N LEU A 35 6.65 -18.48 -2.73
CA LEU A 35 7.40 -17.36 -2.15
C LEU A 35 6.78 -16.00 -2.52
N ILE A 36 6.39 -15.82 -3.78
CA ILE A 36 5.68 -14.61 -4.24
C ILE A 36 4.34 -14.46 -3.52
N GLY A 37 3.61 -15.57 -3.34
CA GLY A 37 2.35 -15.63 -2.64
C GLY A 37 2.46 -15.16 -1.19
N VAL A 38 3.41 -15.76 -0.45
CA VAL A 38 3.72 -15.40 0.94
C VAL A 38 4.13 -13.92 1.04
N PHE A 39 5.03 -13.46 0.15
CA PHE A 39 5.44 -12.05 0.14
C PHE A 39 4.25 -11.12 -0.10
N GLY A 40 3.38 -11.45 -1.05
CA GLY A 40 2.17 -10.68 -1.34
C GLY A 40 1.23 -10.61 -0.14
N VAL A 41 0.99 -11.73 0.55
CA VAL A 41 0.15 -11.77 1.75
C VAL A 41 0.75 -10.92 2.87
N VAL A 42 2.04 -11.01 3.12
CA VAL A 42 2.74 -10.19 4.13
C VAL A 42 2.67 -8.71 3.75
N PHE A 43 2.90 -8.37 2.49
CA PHE A 43 2.83 -7.00 1.99
C PHE A 43 1.44 -6.38 2.19
N PHE A 44 0.36 -7.04 1.76
CA PHE A 44 -0.99 -6.52 1.96
C PHE A 44 -1.43 -6.59 3.44
N GLY A 45 -0.97 -7.61 4.17
CA GLY A 45 -1.22 -7.78 5.60
C GLY A 45 -0.65 -6.64 6.42
N THR A 46 0.60 -6.23 6.17
CA THR A 46 1.21 -5.08 6.85
C THR A 46 0.47 -3.79 6.56
N ILE A 47 0.04 -3.54 5.31
CA ILE A 47 -0.78 -2.37 4.96
C ILE A 47 -2.10 -2.35 5.74
N SER A 48 -2.78 -3.50 5.83
CA SER A 48 -4.03 -3.67 6.58
C SER A 48 -3.84 -3.51 8.08
N PHE A 49 -2.71 -3.98 8.62
CA PHE A 49 -2.35 -3.82 10.04
C PHE A 49 -2.21 -2.34 10.43
N PHE A 50 -1.62 -1.51 9.56
CA PHE A 50 -1.57 -0.06 9.76
C PHE A 50 -2.91 0.65 9.49
N GLY A 51 -3.96 -0.07 9.09
CA GLY A 51 -5.25 0.51 8.73
C GLY A 51 -5.22 1.39 7.47
N LEU A 52 -4.19 1.24 6.64
CA LEU A 52 -3.99 2.03 5.43
C LEU A 52 -4.75 1.39 4.25
N THR A 53 -5.32 2.23 3.39
CA THR A 53 -5.75 1.78 2.06
C THR A 53 -4.57 1.75 1.10
N LEU A 54 -4.62 0.95 0.02
CA LEU A 54 -3.54 0.93 -0.98
C LEU A 54 -3.13 2.32 -1.48
N PRO A 55 -4.06 3.20 -1.88
CA PRO A 55 -3.69 4.56 -2.29
C PRO A 55 -3.05 5.36 -1.15
N ALA A 56 -3.46 5.16 0.11
CA ALA A 56 -2.87 5.84 1.26
C ALA A 56 -1.47 5.29 1.60
N ALA A 57 -1.25 3.99 1.46
CA ALA A 57 0.06 3.35 1.60
C ALA A 57 1.05 3.90 0.57
N ILE A 58 0.66 4.01 -0.71
CA ILE A 58 1.50 4.59 -1.76
C ILE A 58 1.85 6.05 -1.47
N ARG A 59 0.89 6.86 -0.98
CA ARG A 59 1.16 8.25 -0.59
C ARG A 59 2.12 8.34 0.59
N SER A 60 1.97 7.44 1.57
CA SER A 60 2.83 7.37 2.75
C SER A 60 4.25 6.94 2.37
N MET A 61 4.37 5.93 1.51
CA MET A 61 5.65 5.48 0.95
C MET A 61 6.34 6.59 0.16
N ARG A 62 5.59 7.31 -0.70
CA ARG A 62 6.12 8.45 -1.43
C ARG A 62 6.64 9.54 -0.49
N ARG A 63 5.88 9.87 0.55
CA ARG A 63 6.32 10.84 1.59
C ARG A 63 7.60 10.36 2.25
N PHE A 64 7.68 9.08 2.59
CA PHE A 64 8.86 8.49 3.21
C PHE A 64 10.10 8.60 2.31
N LEU A 65 9.96 8.32 1.01
CA LEU A 65 11.06 8.40 0.03
C LEU A 65 11.51 9.85 -0.27
N ILE A 66 10.58 10.81 -0.36
CA ILE A 66 10.90 12.21 -0.69
C ILE A 66 11.46 12.97 0.53
N GLY A 67 11.16 12.50 1.74
CA GLY A 67 11.61 13.11 2.99
C GLY A 67 10.65 14.18 3.53
N PRO A 68 11.04 14.86 4.63
CA PRO A 68 10.14 15.71 5.40
C PRO A 68 9.91 17.10 4.78
N VAL A 69 10.79 17.55 3.88
CA VAL A 69 10.74 18.92 3.35
C VAL A 69 9.61 19.06 2.34
N ARG A 70 8.58 19.83 2.72
CA ARG A 70 7.52 20.26 1.80
C ARG A 70 7.71 21.75 1.50
N THR A 71 8.31 22.04 0.35
CA THR A 71 8.45 23.42 -0.09
C THR A 71 7.08 23.95 -0.52
N ALA A 72 6.60 25.03 0.12
CA ALA A 72 5.32 25.66 -0.21
C ALA A 72 5.30 26.26 -1.64
N LEU A 73 6.48 26.68 -2.12
CA LEU A 73 6.71 27.07 -3.51
C LEU A 73 7.67 26.07 -4.15
N PRO A 74 7.49 25.73 -5.43
CA PRO A 74 8.49 24.94 -6.14
C PRO A 74 9.83 25.67 -6.11
N THR A 75 10.92 24.93 -5.98
CA THR A 75 12.27 25.46 -5.76
C THR A 75 12.71 26.48 -6.82
N TRP A 76 12.21 26.36 -8.05
CA TRP A 76 12.48 27.28 -9.15
C TRP A 76 11.70 28.61 -9.11
N GLN A 77 10.64 28.72 -8.29
CA GLN A 77 9.86 29.97 -8.13
C GLN A 77 10.25 30.76 -6.87
N ARG A 78 11.24 30.30 -6.10
CA ARG A 78 11.66 30.98 -4.87
C ARG A 78 12.34 32.31 -5.22
N ARG A 79 11.68 33.42 -4.92
CA ARG A 79 12.30 34.77 -5.01
C ARG A 79 13.43 34.83 -3.98
N ARG A 80 14.65 35.11 -4.44
CA ARG A 80 15.78 35.42 -3.56
C ARG A 80 15.59 36.87 -3.10
N PHE A 81 15.15 37.07 -1.87
CA PHE A 81 15.32 38.36 -1.23
C PHE A 81 16.78 38.42 -0.77
N SER A 82 17.60 39.18 -1.50
CA SER A 82 18.99 39.49 -1.14
C SER A 82 19.02 40.49 0.01
#